data_AF-A0A1A8RI51-F1
#
_entry.id   AF-A0A1A8RI51-F1
#
_cell.length_a   1.000
_cell.length_b   1.000
_cell.length_c   1.000
_cell.angle_alpha   90.00
_cell.angle_beta   90.00
_cell.angle_gamma   90.00
#
_symmetry.space_group_name_H-M   'P 1'
#
loop_
_entity.id
_entity.type
_entity.pdbx_description
1 polymer ?
#
loop_
_entity_poly.entity_id
_entity_poly.type
_entity_poly.pdbx_seq_one_letter_code
_entity_poly.pdbx_strand_id
1 'polypeptide(L)'
;MGRSARSCGAVILLAVVCSCRAATLESVHWSSSNAKFAPGQGQVLYPQIGDKMDIVCPKTDASSSRTEEFYKVYLVSKSKMESC
;
A
#
# COMPACT_ATOMS: atom_id res chain seq x y z
N MET A 1 -5.68 -23.06 -42.35
CA MET A 1 -5.46 -23.26 -40.89
C MET A 1 -4.66 -22.15 -40.18
N GLY A 2 -4.34 -21.00 -40.82
CA GLY A 2 -3.46 -19.97 -40.22
C GLY A 2 -4.12 -18.73 -39.58
N ARG A 3 -5.46 -18.59 -39.63
CA ARG A 3 -6.17 -17.42 -39.05
C ARG A 3 -6.57 -17.65 -37.58
N SER A 4 -6.88 -18.89 -37.19
CA SER A 4 -7.33 -19.24 -35.83
C SER A 4 -6.22 -19.14 -34.78
N ALA A 5 -5.00 -19.56 -35.11
CA ALA A 5 -3.86 -19.53 -34.17
C ALA A 5 -3.37 -18.10 -33.85
N ARG A 6 -3.48 -17.18 -34.82
CA ARG A 6 -3.15 -15.75 -34.63
C ARG A 6 -4.13 -15.05 -33.68
N SER A 7 -5.40 -15.42 -33.75
CA SER A 7 -6.45 -14.89 -32.86
C SER A 7 -6.23 -15.31 -31.42
N CYS A 8 -5.89 -16.58 -31.16
CA CYS A 8 -5.65 -17.07 -29.80
C CYS A 8 -4.39 -16.46 -29.17
N GLY A 9 -3.29 -16.32 -29.94
CA GLY A 9 -2.08 -15.68 -29.45
C GLY A 9 -2.29 -14.21 -29.05
N ALA A 10 -3.09 -13.47 -29.82
CA ALA A 10 -3.45 -12.09 -29.49
C ALA A 10 -4.30 -12.00 -28.22
N VAL A 11 -5.27 -12.90 -28.04
CA VAL A 11 -6.13 -12.95 -26.83
C VAL A 11 -5.32 -13.28 -25.58
N ILE A 12 -4.37 -14.22 -25.67
CA ILE A 12 -3.49 -14.57 -24.55
C ILE A 12 -2.56 -13.41 -24.18
N LEU A 13 -1.98 -12.72 -25.17
CA LEU A 13 -1.14 -11.54 -24.93
C LEU A 13 -1.95 -10.39 -24.30
N LEU A 14 -3.16 -10.11 -24.78
CA LEU A 14 -4.07 -9.12 -24.20
C LEU A 14 -4.46 -9.46 -22.76
N ALA A 15 -4.74 -10.74 -22.47
CA ALA A 15 -5.05 -11.21 -21.13
C ALA A 15 -3.86 -11.02 -20.17
N VAL A 16 -2.64 -11.38 -20.60
CA VAL A 16 -1.41 -11.22 -19.80
C VAL A 16 -1.10 -9.74 -19.52
N VAL A 17 -1.27 -8.86 -20.51
CA VAL A 17 -1.07 -7.41 -20.33
C VAL A 17 -2.12 -6.81 -19.40
N CYS A 18 -3.35 -7.33 -19.40
CA CYS A 18 -4.41 -6.87 -18.51
C CYS A 18 -4.22 -7.31 -17.04
N SER A 19 -3.38 -8.32 -16.77
CA SER A 19 -3.11 -8.84 -15.42
C SER A 19 -2.19 -7.94 -14.58
N CYS A 20 -1.36 -7.10 -15.21
CA CYS A 20 -0.41 -6.22 -14.53
C CYS A 20 -1.07 -4.91 -14.08
N ARG A 21 -2.13 -4.99 -13.28
CA ARG A 21 -2.78 -3.80 -12.74
C ARG A 21 -2.07 -3.37 -11.46
N ALA A 22 -1.16 -2.40 -11.60
CA ALA A 22 -0.71 -1.58 -10.49
C ALA A 22 -1.90 -0.82 -9.90
N ALA A 23 -2.15 -0.98 -8.61
CA ALA A 23 -3.17 -0.25 -7.87
C ALA A 23 -2.53 0.82 -6.97
N THR A 24 -3.20 1.97 -6.85
CA THR A 24 -2.91 2.90 -5.75
C THR A 24 -3.72 2.46 -4.54
N LEU A 25 -3.04 1.94 -3.54
CA LEU A 25 -3.61 1.51 -2.27
C LEU A 25 -4.00 2.72 -1.42
N GLU A 26 -4.87 2.48 -0.45
CA GLU A 26 -5.26 3.50 0.51
C GLU A 26 -4.05 3.98 1.34
N SER A 27 -3.96 5.28 1.58
CA SER A 27 -2.88 5.88 2.36
C SER A 27 -2.90 5.43 3.83
N VAL A 28 -1.72 5.20 4.39
CA VAL A 28 -1.53 4.89 5.81
C VAL A 28 -1.28 6.20 6.54
N HIS A 29 -2.24 6.62 7.38
CA HIS A 29 -2.08 7.80 8.21
C HIS A 29 -1.22 7.45 9.44
N TRP A 30 -0.06 8.06 9.57
CA TRP A 30 0.86 7.85 10.69
C TRP A 30 0.49 8.77 11.85
N SER A 31 -0.51 8.34 12.64
CA SER A 31 -1.02 9.07 13.81
C SER A 31 -1.49 8.13 14.90
N SER A 32 -1.42 8.57 16.16
CA SER A 32 -1.95 7.86 17.33
C SER A 32 -3.46 7.55 17.23
N SER A 33 -4.19 8.35 16.45
CA SER A 33 -5.64 8.24 16.27
C SER A 33 -6.07 7.29 15.15
N ASN A 34 -5.12 6.70 14.41
CA ASN A 34 -5.45 5.79 13.31
C ASN A 34 -5.85 4.40 13.84
N ALA A 35 -7.14 4.09 13.80
CA ALA A 35 -7.72 2.83 14.26
C ALA A 35 -7.31 1.58 13.46
N LYS A 36 -6.63 1.74 12.31
CA LYS A 36 -6.13 0.60 11.52
C LYS A 36 -4.89 -0.05 12.14
N PHE A 37 -4.23 0.60 13.10
CA PHE A 37 -3.17 0.00 13.89
C PHE A 37 -3.79 -0.80 15.04
N ALA A 38 -3.90 -2.11 14.86
CA ALA A 38 -4.42 -3.01 15.89
C ALA A 38 -3.41 -3.14 17.04
N PRO A 39 -3.84 -3.03 18.32
CA PRO A 39 -2.96 -3.21 19.47
C PRO A 39 -2.23 -4.57 19.42
N GLY A 40 -0.90 -4.55 19.58
CA GLY A 40 -0.06 -5.75 19.58
C GLY A 40 0.24 -6.36 18.20
N GLN A 41 -0.48 -5.97 17.14
CA GLN A 41 -0.27 -6.48 15.77
C GLN A 41 0.16 -5.40 14.77
N GLY A 42 -0.17 -4.13 15.03
CA GLY A 42 0.05 -3.03 14.09
C GLY A 42 -0.89 -3.12 12.89
N GLN A 43 -0.45 -2.60 11.74
CA GLN A 43 -1.18 -2.67 10.47
C GLN A 43 -0.41 -3.57 9.48
N VAL A 44 -1.08 -4.58 8.91
CA VAL A 44 -0.50 -5.51 7.93
C VAL A 44 -1.14 -5.26 6.57
N LEU A 45 -0.31 -5.18 5.52
CA LEU A 45 -0.73 -4.96 4.14
C LEU A 45 -0.15 -6.06 3.24
N TYR A 46 -0.83 -6.33 2.12
CA TYR A 46 -0.41 -7.32 1.12
C TYR A 46 -0.24 -6.68 -0.27
N PRO A 47 0.66 -5.69 -0.41
CA PRO A 47 0.88 -5.01 -1.68
C PRO A 47 1.45 -5.97 -2.74
N GLN A 48 1.04 -5.80 -3.99
CA GLN A 48 1.60 -6.50 -5.14
C GLN A 48 2.72 -5.67 -5.78
N ILE A 49 3.58 -6.33 -6.57
CA ILE A 49 4.62 -5.62 -7.33
C ILE A 49 3.95 -4.65 -8.32
N GLY A 50 4.31 -3.38 -8.23
CA GLY A 50 3.75 -2.31 -9.05
C GLY A 50 2.73 -1.44 -8.31
N ASP A 51 2.21 -1.89 -7.18
CA ASP A 51 1.30 -1.09 -6.36
C ASP A 51 2.02 0.12 -5.76
N LYS A 52 1.23 1.17 -5.48
CA LYS A 52 1.69 2.41 -4.85
C LYS A 52 0.90 2.66 -3.58
N MET A 53 1.55 3.13 -2.53
CA MET A 53 0.90 3.55 -1.29
C MET A 53 1.64 4.74 -0.70
N ASP A 54 0.90 5.60 -0.02
CA ASP A 54 1.46 6.76 0.67
C ASP A 54 1.40 6.56 2.19
N ILE A 55 2.48 6.91 2.89
CA ILE A 55 2.49 7.08 4.35
C ILE A 55 2.40 8.57 4.64
N VAL A 56 1.32 8.99 5.30
CA VAL A 56 0.97 10.40 5.48
C VAL A 56 1.06 10.76 6.95
N CYS A 57 1.86 11.77 7.29
CA CYS A 57 1.80 12.45 8.59
C CYS A 57 0.71 13.53 8.49
N PRO A 58 -0.47 13.34 9.13
CA PRO A 58 -1.54 14.33 9.05
C PRO A 58 -1.10 15.62 9.73
N LYS A 59 -1.35 16.74 9.07
CA LYS A 59 -1.14 18.07 9.66
C LYS A 59 -2.29 18.37 10.62
N THR A 60 -1.97 19.05 11.71
CA THR A 60 -2.99 19.60 12.59
C THR A 60 -3.53 20.89 11.98
N ASP A 61 -4.82 20.89 11.62
CA ASP A 61 -5.49 22.12 11.20
C ASP A 61 -5.78 23.01 12.42
N ALA A 62 -5.72 24.33 12.24
CA ALA A 62 -5.98 25.31 13.31
C ALA A 62 -7.40 25.23 13.91
N SER A 63 -8.34 24.61 13.19
CA SER A 63 -9.70 24.32 13.66
C SER A 63 -9.83 22.97 14.37
N SER A 64 -8.80 22.12 14.31
CA SER A 64 -8.82 20.82 14.95
C SER A 64 -8.30 20.94 16.37
N SER A 65 -9.01 20.35 17.34
CA SER A 65 -8.56 20.31 18.75
C SER A 65 -7.42 19.32 18.98
N ARG A 66 -6.79 18.81 17.91
CA ARG A 66 -5.74 17.79 18.00
C ARG A 66 -4.40 18.49 18.19
N THR A 67 -3.52 17.89 18.97
CA THR A 67 -2.13 18.34 19.07
C THR A 67 -1.33 17.81 17.90
N GLU A 68 -0.37 18.60 17.41
CA GLU A 68 0.55 18.11 16.36
C GLU A 68 1.43 16.98 16.87
N GLU A 69 1.58 15.95 16.05
CA GLU A 69 2.31 14.73 16.38
C GLU A 69 3.60 14.66 15.56
N PHE A 70 4.74 14.52 16.25
CA PHE A 70 6.07 14.49 15.63
C PHE A 70 6.67 13.08 15.69
N TYR A 71 6.94 12.48 14.53
CA TYR A 71 7.47 11.13 14.41
C TYR A 71 8.63 11.03 13.42
N LYS A 72 9.49 10.03 13.63
CA LYS A 72 10.47 9.57 12.64
C LYS A 72 10.12 8.13 12.26
N VAL A 73 9.88 7.88 10.98
CA VAL A 73 9.53 6.55 10.46
C VAL A 73 10.77 5.91 9.85
N TYR A 74 11.04 4.66 10.21
CA TYR A 74 12.21 3.91 9.75
C TYR A 74 11.77 2.59 9.10
N LEU A 75 12.51 2.17 8.07
CA LEU A 75 12.46 0.81 7.56
C LEU A 75 13.40 -0.05 8.40
N VAL A 76 12.88 -1.13 8.99
CA VAL A 76 13.62 -1.99 9.92
C VAL A 76 13.48 -3.47 9.54
N SER A 77 14.41 -4.30 10.01
CA SER A 77 14.30 -5.76 9.93
C SER A 77 13.25 -6.28 10.92
N LYS A 78 12.75 -7.51 10.69
CA LYS A 78 11.82 -8.19 11.61
C LYS A 78 12.34 -8.24 13.04
N SER A 79 13.62 -8.59 13.24
CA SER A 79 14.23 -8.68 14.57
C SER A 79 14.22 -7.34 15.32
N LYS A 80 14.46 -6.22 14.62
CA LYS A 80 14.38 -4.88 15.22
C LYS A 80 12.95 -4.49 15.52
N MET A 81 12.02 -4.75 14.61
CA MET A 81 10.59 -4.51 14.84
C MET A 81 10.07 -5.25 16.09
N GLU A 82 10.49 -6.50 16.29
CA GLU A 82 10.10 -7.30 17.46
C GLU A 82 10.69 -6.79 18.78
N SER A 83 11.83 -6.08 18.73
CA SER A 83 12.46 -5.44 19.89
C SER A 83 12.07 -3.97 20.10
N CYS A 84 11.29 -3.40 19.19
CA CYS A 84 11.03 -1.96 19.05
C CYS A 84 12.32 -1.13 18.96
#